data_AF-G0WEU4-F1
#
_entry.id   AF-G0WEU4-F1
#
_cell.length_a   1.000
_cell.length_b   1.000
_cell.length_c   1.000
_cell.angle_alpha   90.00
_cell.angle_beta   90.00
_cell.angle_gamma   90.00
#
_symmetry.space_group_name_H-M   'P 1'
#
loop_
_entity.id
_entity.type
_entity.pdbx_description
1 polymer ?
#
loop_
_entity_poly.entity_id
_entity_poly.type
_entity_poly.pdbx_seq_one_letter_code
_entity_poly.pdbx_strand_id
1 'polypeptide(L)'
;MVMELRRSGRVTAGKRTFDEDTDNHVEKRKKIATQKAKKSPSKKLLVSEKKVIKNAGSINGRETKKETKPRSVVEDKVDGIEHEEVKKVKFDEQQVSDKSANNDSIIELEIGDDIPDITLSNQNGKEISLKEIAKTNKIIVIFAFPRASTPGCTRQACGFRDNYDELKKNAIVFGLSADAISSQKKFEEKQHLPYDLLSDPKRQLIGLLGAKKTPQSGTVRSYWIFVEGKLSIKRIKVSPEISVAESKKEVIEFAKKLSEA
;
A
#
# COMPACT_ATOMS: atom_id res chain seq x y z
N MET A 1 44.71 26.58 -63.31
CA MET A 1 46.02 26.01 -62.93
C MET A 1 45.75 24.63 -62.32
N VAL A 2 45.45 23.64 -63.17
CA VAL A 2 46.24 22.40 -63.45
C VAL A 2 46.49 21.58 -62.16
N MET A 3 45.76 20.47 -61.92
CA MET A 3 46.06 19.07 -62.33
C MET A 3 47.47 18.62 -61.87
N GLU A 4 47.78 17.42 -61.40
CA GLU A 4 47.20 16.08 -61.49
C GLU A 4 48.07 15.20 -60.56
N LEU A 5 47.50 14.17 -59.94
CA LEU A 5 48.29 13.02 -59.48
C LEU A 5 47.67 11.74 -60.06
N ARG A 6 48.57 10.96 -60.68
CA ARG A 6 48.45 9.79 -61.57
C ARG A 6 47.56 8.68 -60.96
N ARG A 7 46.60 8.08 -61.71
CA ARG A 7 46.70 6.82 -62.54
C ARG A 7 47.49 5.70 -61.84
N SER A 8 47.13 4.41 -61.84
CA SER A 8 46.08 3.57 -62.46
C SER A 8 46.41 2.10 -62.10
N GLY A 9 45.45 1.19 -62.02
CA GLY A 9 45.75 -0.26 -62.12
C GLY A 9 44.70 -1.19 -61.52
N ARG A 10 43.78 -1.67 -62.35
CA ARG A 10 42.77 -2.72 -62.08
C ARG A 10 43.16 -3.96 -62.89
N VAL A 11 43.17 -5.16 -62.29
CA VAL A 11 43.22 -6.45 -63.00
C VAL A 11 42.35 -7.50 -62.25
N THR A 12 41.22 -7.87 -62.86
CA THR A 12 40.53 -9.19 -63.03
C THR A 12 40.68 -10.32 -61.98
N ALA A 13 39.77 -11.28 -61.75
CA ALA A 13 38.42 -11.63 -62.22
C ALA A 13 37.92 -12.91 -61.47
N GLY A 14 36.59 -13.06 -61.36
CA GLY A 14 35.84 -14.34 -61.37
C GLY A 14 35.60 -15.04 -60.02
N LYS A 15 34.56 -15.86 -59.82
CA LYS A 15 33.25 -16.12 -60.45
C LYS A 15 32.61 -17.25 -59.59
N ARG A 16 31.26 -17.30 -59.51
CA ARG A 16 30.36 -18.38 -58.99
C ARG A 16 30.08 -18.35 -57.48
N THR A 17 28.88 -18.09 -56.94
CA THR A 17 27.46 -18.55 -57.10
C THR A 17 27.16 -19.97 -56.61
N PHE A 18 26.25 -20.01 -55.62
CA PHE A 18 25.14 -20.95 -55.35
C PHE A 18 25.42 -22.46 -55.24
N ASP A 19 25.01 -23.08 -54.13
CA ASP A 19 23.83 -23.97 -54.09
C ASP A 19 23.44 -24.32 -52.63
N GLU A 20 22.14 -24.14 -52.33
CA GLU A 20 21.39 -24.84 -51.29
C GLU A 20 21.18 -26.30 -51.72
N ASP A 21 21.14 -27.24 -50.77
CA ASP A 21 20.10 -28.28 -50.79
C ASP A 21 20.03 -29.03 -49.45
N THR A 22 18.79 -29.29 -49.06
CA THR A 22 18.26 -29.99 -47.88
C THR A 22 18.42 -31.51 -47.96
N ASP A 23 18.54 -32.24 -46.83
CA ASP A 23 17.59 -33.32 -46.50
C ASP A 23 17.74 -33.88 -45.06
N ASN A 24 16.64 -34.50 -44.60
CA ASN A 24 16.27 -34.87 -43.24
C ASN A 24 16.05 -36.41 -43.17
N HIS A 25 16.75 -37.18 -42.31
CA HIS A 25 16.25 -38.51 -41.91
C HIS A 25 16.88 -39.14 -40.65
N VAL A 26 16.02 -39.32 -39.63
CA VAL A 26 15.77 -40.55 -38.82
C VAL A 26 16.78 -41.08 -37.76
N GLU A 27 16.41 -40.80 -36.51
CA GLU A 27 15.95 -41.72 -35.43
C GLU A 27 16.40 -43.20 -35.34
N LYS A 28 16.63 -43.61 -34.07
CA LYS A 28 16.76 -44.97 -33.46
C LYS A 28 18.21 -45.46 -33.29
N ARG A 29 18.66 -45.89 -32.10
CA ARG A 29 18.16 -46.97 -31.22
C ARG A 29 18.61 -46.73 -29.77
N LYS A 30 17.71 -46.70 -28.77
CA LYS A 30 17.25 -47.82 -27.88
C LYS A 30 18.36 -48.46 -27.02
N LYS A 31 18.39 -48.22 -25.70
CA LYS A 31 17.71 -48.94 -24.58
C LYS A 31 18.49 -50.17 -24.06
N ILE A 32 18.98 -50.12 -22.81
CA ILE A 32 19.11 -51.22 -21.81
C ILE A 32 19.24 -50.51 -20.43
N ALA A 33 18.65 -50.89 -19.30
CA ALA A 33 17.49 -51.71 -18.95
C ALA A 33 17.11 -51.38 -17.49
N THR A 34 15.80 -51.37 -17.26
CA THR A 34 15.04 -51.45 -16.00
C THR A 34 15.39 -52.67 -15.13
N GLN A 35 15.23 -52.52 -13.80
CA GLN A 35 14.30 -53.31 -12.95
C GLN A 35 14.25 -52.67 -11.53
N LYS A 36 13.09 -52.18 -11.02
CA LYS A 36 12.01 -52.90 -10.31
C LYS A 36 12.53 -53.65 -9.07
N ALA A 37 11.96 -53.63 -7.85
CA ALA A 37 10.67 -53.19 -7.35
C ALA A 37 10.59 -53.36 -5.80
N LYS A 38 9.53 -52.78 -5.18
CA LYS A 38 8.75 -53.29 -4.01
C LYS A 38 9.40 -53.27 -2.60
N LYS A 39 8.86 -52.45 -1.70
CA LYS A 39 7.88 -52.80 -0.62
C LYS A 39 7.90 -51.76 0.52
N SER A 40 6.73 -51.22 0.85
CA SER A 40 6.40 -50.72 2.19
C SER A 40 6.08 -51.90 3.12
N PRO A 41 6.21 -51.71 4.45
CA PRO A 41 5.02 -51.89 5.29
C PRO A 41 4.88 -50.86 6.43
N SER A 42 3.63 -50.57 6.75
CA SER A 42 3.12 -49.78 7.87
C SER A 42 3.23 -50.50 9.23
N LYS A 43 3.36 -49.73 10.33
CA LYS A 43 2.67 -49.88 11.65
C LYS A 43 3.15 -48.75 12.59
N LYS A 44 2.27 -47.88 13.14
CA LYS A 44 1.56 -48.00 14.46
C LYS A 44 2.56 -48.21 15.61
N LEU A 45 2.58 -47.49 16.75
CA LEU A 45 1.54 -46.82 17.54
C LEU A 45 2.17 -46.15 18.82
N LEU A 46 1.38 -45.32 19.54
CA LEU A 46 1.46 -44.82 20.94
C LEU A 46 2.32 -43.57 21.23
N VAL A 47 1.76 -42.45 21.70
CA VAL A 47 1.02 -42.16 22.96
C VAL A 47 1.89 -42.34 24.20
N SER A 48 2.18 -41.23 24.88
CA SER A 48 2.36 -41.21 26.33
C SER A 48 1.99 -39.82 26.89
N GLU A 49 0.85 -39.79 27.57
CA GLU A 49 0.40 -38.74 28.47
C GLU A 49 0.76 -39.10 29.92
N LYS A 50 0.87 -38.05 30.77
CA LYS A 50 0.67 -37.97 32.24
C LYS A 50 1.80 -38.31 33.25
N LYS A 51 2.18 -37.27 34.01
CA LYS A 51 2.08 -37.13 35.50
C LYS A 51 2.56 -35.73 35.91
N VAL A 52 1.77 -34.78 36.41
CA VAL A 52 1.14 -34.59 37.75
C VAL A 52 2.11 -34.66 38.94
N ILE A 53 2.44 -33.48 39.53
CA ILE A 53 2.65 -33.19 40.97
C ILE A 53 2.43 -31.66 41.15
N LYS A 54 1.30 -31.15 41.66
CA LYS A 54 0.91 -30.81 43.06
C LYS A 54 1.83 -29.87 43.87
N ASN A 55 1.19 -28.78 44.33
CA ASN A 55 1.56 -27.67 45.22
C ASN A 55 2.55 -27.94 46.37
N ALA A 56 3.33 -26.91 46.71
CA ALA A 56 3.64 -26.52 48.08
C ALA A 56 4.00 -25.02 48.13
N GLY A 57 3.40 -24.28 49.07
CA GLY A 57 3.79 -22.92 49.42
C GLY A 57 4.77 -22.88 50.59
N SER A 58 5.50 -21.77 50.69
CA SER A 58 6.02 -21.12 51.92
C SER A 58 6.75 -19.85 51.44
N ILE A 59 6.32 -18.62 51.76
CA ILE A 59 6.38 -17.85 53.01
C ILE A 59 7.73 -17.83 53.76
N ASN A 60 8.05 -16.61 54.21
CA ASN A 60 9.13 -16.10 55.06
C ASN A 60 10.39 -15.62 54.32
N GLY A 61 10.87 -14.38 54.48
CA GLY A 61 10.56 -13.34 55.47
C GLY A 61 11.85 -12.78 56.06
N ARG A 62 12.07 -11.47 55.89
CA ARG A 62 12.91 -10.54 56.68
C ARG A 62 12.75 -9.17 55.97
N GLU A 63 11.98 -8.18 56.42
CA GLU A 63 11.90 -7.55 57.75
C GLU A 63 13.31 -7.14 58.23
N THR A 64 13.66 -5.87 58.47
CA THR A 64 12.91 -4.84 59.22
C THR A 64 13.52 -3.41 59.11
N LYS A 65 12.62 -2.40 59.17
CA LYS A 65 12.62 -1.19 60.06
C LYS A 65 13.69 -0.08 59.80
N LYS A 66 13.46 1.23 60.05
CA LYS A 66 12.34 2.02 60.61
C LYS A 66 12.67 3.53 60.47
N GLU A 67 11.62 4.37 60.48
CA GLU A 67 11.49 5.71 61.12
C GLU A 67 12.41 6.86 60.66
N THR A 68 12.06 8.15 60.62
CA THR A 68 10.96 8.98 61.17
C THR A 68 11.04 10.39 60.55
N LYS A 69 9.92 11.14 60.51
CA LYS A 69 9.86 12.61 60.26
C LYS A 69 10.38 13.41 61.48
N PRO A 70 10.77 14.71 61.37
CA PRO A 70 9.82 15.84 61.48
C PRO A 70 10.16 17.09 60.61
N ARG A 71 9.52 18.22 60.91
CA ARG A 71 9.15 19.43 60.12
C ARG A 71 9.90 20.69 60.58
N SER A 72 10.22 21.63 59.67
CA SER A 72 10.42 23.11 59.90
C SER A 72 10.79 23.79 58.54
N VAL A 73 9.98 24.65 57.92
CA VAL A 73 9.90 26.14 58.00
C VAL A 73 11.24 26.89 57.92
N VAL A 74 11.48 27.62 56.83
CA VAL A 74 11.94 29.04 56.76
C VAL A 74 11.76 29.60 55.35
N GLU A 75 11.36 30.87 55.29
CA GLU A 75 11.12 31.74 54.12
C GLU A 75 12.43 32.35 53.60
N ASP A 76 12.48 32.80 52.34
CA ASP A 76 13.00 34.15 52.02
C ASP A 76 12.59 34.66 50.62
N LYS A 77 12.36 35.98 50.62
CA LYS A 77 11.87 36.96 49.63
C LYS A 77 12.48 36.98 48.23
N VAL A 78 11.66 37.43 47.25
CA VAL A 78 12.03 38.49 46.26
C VAL A 78 10.78 39.36 45.94
N ASP A 79 10.89 40.66 46.22
CA ASP A 79 10.05 41.80 45.78
C ASP A 79 10.34 42.15 44.29
N GLY A 80 9.53 42.80 43.44
CA GLY A 80 8.23 43.46 43.51
C GLY A 80 7.92 44.21 42.19
N ILE A 81 6.63 44.52 41.95
CA ILE A 81 5.99 45.71 41.33
C ILE A 81 6.34 46.04 39.85
N GLU A 82 5.40 46.11 38.89
CA GLU A 82 4.50 47.25 38.62
C GLU A 82 3.17 46.88 37.93
N HIS A 83 2.12 47.64 38.28
CA HIS A 83 0.79 47.68 37.67
C HIS A 83 0.71 48.86 36.68
N GLU A 84 0.13 48.66 35.50
CA GLU A 84 -0.49 49.75 34.73
C GLU A 84 -1.75 49.27 34.00
N GLU A 85 -2.75 50.15 34.00
CA GLU A 85 -4.15 49.93 33.64
C GLU A 85 -4.38 49.82 32.12
N VAL A 86 -5.27 48.92 31.67
CA VAL A 86 -6.00 49.13 30.41
C VAL A 86 -7.47 48.71 30.51
N LYS A 87 -8.30 49.74 30.72
CA LYS A 87 -9.62 50.04 30.14
C LYS A 87 -10.50 48.88 29.63
N LYS A 88 -11.60 48.73 30.35
CA LYS A 88 -12.87 48.08 30.03
C LYS A 88 -13.50 48.71 28.78
N VAL A 89 -13.48 48.02 27.65
CA VAL A 89 -14.27 48.37 26.46
C VAL A 89 -15.43 47.39 26.38
N LYS A 90 -16.65 47.94 26.50
CA LYS A 90 -17.90 47.25 26.19
C LYS A 90 -17.94 47.06 24.68
N PHE A 91 -18.08 45.81 24.22
CA PHE A 91 -18.43 45.53 22.84
C PHE A 91 -19.82 44.91 22.84
N ASP A 92 -20.73 45.59 22.15
CA ASP A 92 -22.13 45.23 21.99
C ASP A 92 -22.27 43.84 21.39
N GLU A 93 -23.02 43.00 22.10
CA GLU A 93 -23.46 41.70 21.63
C GLU A 93 -24.78 41.91 20.86
N GLN A 94 -24.66 42.19 19.56
CA GLN A 94 -25.76 41.99 18.62
C GLN A 94 -25.51 40.72 17.80
N GLN A 95 -26.52 39.86 17.83
CA GLN A 95 -26.58 38.53 17.26
C GLN A 95 -26.28 38.51 15.76
N VAL A 96 -25.39 37.60 15.36
CA VAL A 96 -25.54 36.91 14.08
C VAL A 96 -25.47 35.42 14.36
N SER A 97 -26.65 34.82 14.20
CA SER A 97 -26.86 33.42 13.94
C SER A 97 -25.83 32.86 12.97
N ASP A 98 -25.14 31.79 13.35
CA ASP A 98 -25.10 30.60 12.51
C ASP A 98 -24.82 29.36 13.34
N LYS A 99 -25.86 28.54 13.42
CA LYS A 99 -25.78 27.14 13.81
C LYS A 99 -25.08 26.40 12.67
N SER A 100 -23.98 25.71 12.98
CA SER A 100 -23.75 24.37 12.44
C SER A 100 -22.76 23.61 13.33
N ALA A 101 -23.15 23.41 14.59
CA ALA A 101 -22.75 22.21 15.30
C ALA A 101 -23.62 21.07 14.73
N ASN A 102 -23.24 20.54 13.57
CA ASN A 102 -23.88 19.38 12.97
C ASN A 102 -22.96 18.18 13.14
N ASN A 103 -23.40 17.29 14.01
CA ASN A 103 -23.06 15.88 14.15
C ASN A 103 -22.40 15.30 12.88
N ASP A 104 -21.06 15.20 12.87
CA ASP A 104 -20.26 14.66 11.76
C ASP A 104 -20.54 13.17 11.56
N SER A 105 -21.66 12.90 10.91
CA SER A 105 -21.97 11.63 10.30
C SER A 105 -21.06 11.53 9.08
N ILE A 106 -20.01 10.72 9.15
CA ILE A 106 -19.18 10.39 7.99
C ILE A 106 -20.13 9.80 6.93
N ILE A 107 -20.44 10.57 5.88
CA ILE A 107 -21.21 10.07 4.75
C ILE A 107 -20.28 9.18 3.95
N GLU A 108 -20.58 7.88 3.94
CA GLU A 108 -19.89 6.90 3.12
C GLU A 108 -20.25 7.12 1.65
N LEU A 109 -19.24 7.07 0.77
CA LEU A 109 -19.38 7.27 -0.67
C LEU A 109 -20.02 6.06 -1.33
N GLU A 110 -20.99 6.31 -2.20
CA GLU A 110 -21.66 5.31 -3.02
C GLU A 110 -21.29 5.44 -4.50
N ILE A 111 -21.67 4.42 -5.29
CA ILE A 111 -21.43 4.42 -6.73
C ILE A 111 -22.10 5.65 -7.36
N GLY A 112 -21.34 6.41 -8.15
CA GLY A 112 -21.76 7.65 -8.79
C GLY A 112 -21.27 8.92 -8.09
N ASP A 113 -20.89 8.82 -6.81
CA ASP A 113 -20.39 9.96 -6.05
C ASP A 113 -19.05 10.46 -6.58
N ASP A 114 -18.83 11.77 -6.45
CA ASP A 114 -17.57 12.40 -6.84
C ASP A 114 -16.43 11.97 -5.90
N ILE A 115 -15.21 11.94 -6.44
CA ILE A 115 -14.00 11.71 -5.67
C ILE A 115 -13.89 12.79 -4.58
N PRO A 116 -13.66 12.40 -3.31
CA PRO A 116 -13.66 13.36 -2.22
C PRO A 116 -12.48 14.32 -2.34
N ASP A 117 -12.71 15.58 -1.94
CA ASP A 117 -11.67 16.61 -1.90
C ASP A 117 -10.76 16.41 -0.68
N ILE A 118 -9.93 15.36 -0.75
CA ILE A 118 -8.97 14.99 0.28
C ILE A 118 -7.56 15.08 -0.29
N THR A 119 -6.68 15.63 0.54
CA THR A 119 -5.24 15.62 0.33
C THR A 119 -4.57 14.71 1.36
N LEU A 120 -3.78 13.75 0.90
CA LEU A 120 -2.98 12.85 1.75
C LEU A 120 -1.51 12.91 1.37
N SER A 121 -0.63 12.66 2.33
CA SER A 121 0.79 12.49 2.04
C SER A 121 1.07 11.11 1.46
N ASN A 122 1.93 11.05 0.44
CA ASN A 122 2.49 9.80 -0.06
C ASN A 122 3.69 9.34 0.80
N GLN A 123 4.31 8.22 0.43
CA GLN A 123 5.47 7.62 1.08
C GLN A 123 6.73 8.51 1.13
N ASN A 124 6.82 9.51 0.26
CA ASN A 124 7.93 10.47 0.21
C ASN A 124 7.60 11.78 0.96
N GLY A 125 6.43 11.87 1.60
CA GLY A 125 5.97 13.08 2.29
C GLY A 125 5.39 14.15 1.35
N LYS A 126 5.22 13.85 0.06
CA LYS A 126 4.57 14.76 -0.90
C LYS A 126 3.06 14.70 -0.72
N GLU A 127 2.41 15.86 -0.72
CA GLU A 127 0.95 15.95 -0.70
C GLU A 127 0.34 15.60 -2.06
N ILE A 128 -0.68 14.75 -2.03
CA ILE A 128 -1.45 14.29 -3.20
C ILE A 128 -2.92 14.67 -2.97
N SER A 129 -3.41 15.64 -3.74
CA SER A 129 -4.84 15.98 -3.79
C SER A 129 -5.55 15.03 -4.75
N LEU A 130 -6.51 14.25 -4.26
CA LEU A 130 -7.25 13.30 -5.10
C LEU A 130 -8.08 13.99 -6.19
N LYS A 131 -8.60 15.18 -5.89
CA LYS A 131 -9.37 15.99 -6.84
C LYS A 131 -8.51 16.51 -7.98
N GLU A 132 -7.30 16.98 -7.71
CA GLU A 132 -6.36 17.39 -8.77
C GLU A 132 -5.90 16.19 -9.62
N ILE A 133 -5.67 15.04 -8.98
CA ILE A 133 -5.34 13.80 -9.71
C ILE A 133 -6.49 13.39 -10.64
N ALA A 134 -7.75 13.53 -10.22
CA ALA A 134 -8.92 13.20 -11.04
C ALA A 134 -9.15 14.13 -12.23
N LYS A 135 -8.64 15.37 -12.19
CA LYS A 135 -8.69 16.27 -13.37
C LYS A 135 -7.75 15.82 -14.49
N THR A 136 -6.64 15.16 -14.14
CA THR A 136 -5.58 14.78 -15.08
C THR A 136 -5.63 13.31 -15.48
N ASN A 137 -6.30 12.46 -14.70
CA ASN A 137 -6.39 11.02 -14.92
C ASN A 137 -7.85 10.60 -15.07
N LYS A 138 -8.18 9.96 -16.19
CA LYS A 138 -9.54 9.46 -16.45
C LYS A 138 -9.92 8.30 -15.54
N ILE A 139 -8.97 7.44 -15.18
CA ILE A 139 -9.21 6.28 -14.31
C ILE A 139 -8.24 6.33 -13.14
N ILE A 140 -8.76 6.17 -11.93
CA ILE A 140 -7.98 6.10 -10.68
C ILE A 140 -8.34 4.81 -9.97
N VAL A 141 -7.33 3.99 -9.67
CA VAL A 141 -7.46 2.81 -8.81
C VAL A 141 -6.89 3.12 -7.44
N ILE A 142 -7.69 2.91 -6.40
CA ILE A 142 -7.23 2.97 -5.01
C ILE A 142 -7.46 1.60 -4.39
N PHE A 143 -6.42 0.97 -3.84
CA PHE A 143 -6.58 -0.28 -3.09
C PHE A 143 -6.14 -0.09 -1.64
N ALA A 144 -7.03 -0.42 -0.71
CA ALA A 144 -6.74 -0.36 0.71
C ALA A 144 -6.18 -1.69 1.23
N PHE A 145 -5.19 -1.61 2.11
CA PHE A 145 -4.65 -2.76 2.84
C PHE A 145 -4.56 -2.49 4.35
N PRO A 146 -4.77 -3.52 5.20
CA PRO A 146 -4.78 -3.33 6.66
C PRO A 146 -3.49 -2.81 7.28
N ARG A 147 -2.34 -3.31 6.79
CA ARG A 147 -1.01 -2.99 7.34
C ARG A 147 0.10 -3.34 6.35
N ALA A 148 0.98 -2.37 6.09
CA ALA A 148 2.17 -2.50 5.26
C ALA A 148 3.09 -3.65 5.73
N SER A 149 3.85 -4.23 4.80
CA SER A 149 4.85 -5.28 5.08
C SER A 149 4.33 -6.56 5.76
N THR A 150 3.02 -6.82 5.72
CA THR A 150 2.43 -8.11 6.16
C THR A 150 2.22 -9.04 4.96
N PRO A 151 2.20 -10.38 5.13
CA PRO A 151 2.19 -11.33 4.00
C PRO A 151 1.03 -11.12 3.01
N GLY A 152 -0.20 -10.92 3.52
CA GLY A 152 -1.35 -10.66 2.65
C GLY A 152 -1.26 -9.31 1.92
N CYS A 153 -0.82 -8.25 2.60
CA CYS A 153 -0.69 -6.91 2.00
C CYS A 153 0.46 -6.87 0.98
N THR A 154 1.53 -7.61 1.25
CA THR A 154 2.64 -7.81 0.30
C THR A 154 2.15 -8.51 -0.96
N ARG A 155 1.35 -9.59 -0.85
CA ARG A 155 0.76 -10.24 -2.03
C ARG A 155 -0.07 -9.28 -2.90
N GLN A 156 -0.91 -8.46 -2.28
CA GLN A 156 -1.74 -7.48 -3.02
C GLN A 156 -0.88 -6.41 -3.68
N ALA A 157 0.02 -5.77 -2.94
CA ALA A 157 0.87 -4.71 -3.48
C ALA A 157 1.79 -5.25 -4.60
N CYS A 158 2.45 -6.38 -4.38
CA CYS A 158 3.27 -6.99 -5.43
C CYS A 158 2.42 -7.39 -6.65
N GLY A 159 1.20 -7.89 -6.46
CA GLY A 159 0.30 -8.17 -7.58
C GLY A 159 -0.06 -6.93 -8.40
N PHE A 160 -0.31 -5.79 -7.76
CA PHE A 160 -0.48 -4.52 -8.47
C PHE A 160 0.80 -4.07 -9.17
N ARG A 161 1.97 -4.19 -8.53
CA ARG A 161 3.28 -3.90 -9.14
C ARG A 161 3.49 -4.72 -10.40
N ASP A 162 3.26 -6.03 -10.31
CA ASP A 162 3.50 -6.97 -11.40
C ASP A 162 2.56 -6.72 -12.60
N ASN A 163 1.45 -6.00 -12.39
CA ASN A 163 0.51 -5.57 -13.44
C ASN A 163 0.59 -4.07 -13.75
N TYR A 164 1.51 -3.32 -13.12
CA TYR A 164 1.51 -1.86 -13.17
C TYR A 164 1.77 -1.32 -14.57
N ASP A 165 2.63 -1.97 -15.35
CA ASP A 165 2.94 -1.54 -16.72
C ASP A 165 1.73 -1.58 -17.67
N GLU A 166 0.77 -2.45 -17.40
CA GLU A 166 -0.49 -2.51 -18.15
C GLU A 166 -1.50 -1.50 -17.61
N LEU A 167 -1.62 -1.40 -16.28
CA LEU A 167 -2.54 -0.47 -15.61
C LEU A 167 -2.20 0.99 -15.92
N LYS A 168 -0.92 1.37 -15.86
CA LYS A 168 -0.45 2.76 -16.02
C LYS A 168 -0.75 3.38 -17.38
N LYS A 169 -1.11 2.57 -18.38
CA LYS A 169 -1.51 3.03 -19.72
C LYS A 169 -2.85 3.77 -19.68
N ASN A 170 -3.73 3.40 -18.75
CA ASN A 170 -5.11 3.89 -18.70
C ASN A 170 -5.51 4.43 -17.32
N ALA A 171 -4.80 4.04 -16.27
CA ALA A 171 -5.14 4.38 -14.89
C ALA A 171 -3.92 4.75 -14.06
N ILE A 172 -4.12 5.66 -13.11
CA ILE A 172 -3.19 5.87 -11.99
C ILE A 172 -3.58 4.94 -10.84
N VAL A 173 -2.58 4.38 -10.15
CA VAL A 173 -2.78 3.39 -9.08
C VAL A 173 -2.21 3.94 -7.77
N PHE A 174 -2.97 3.82 -6.68
CA PHE A 174 -2.52 4.15 -5.34
C PHE A 174 -2.78 3.00 -4.36
N GLY A 175 -1.78 2.70 -3.53
CA GLY A 175 -1.99 1.91 -2.33
C GLY A 175 -2.42 2.81 -1.16
N LEU A 176 -3.35 2.37 -0.33
CA LEU A 176 -3.88 3.15 0.79
C LEU A 176 -3.84 2.35 2.10
N SER A 177 -3.34 2.95 3.17
CA SER A 177 -3.44 2.36 4.51
C SER A 177 -3.39 3.43 5.60
N ALA A 178 -3.62 3.01 6.84
CA ALA A 178 -3.46 3.86 8.02
C ALA A 178 -2.02 3.89 8.56
N ASP A 179 -1.06 3.28 7.86
CA ASP A 179 0.34 3.31 8.25
C ASP A 179 0.96 4.69 8.01
N ALA A 180 1.89 5.08 8.87
CA ALA A 180 2.64 6.33 8.73
C ALA A 180 3.52 6.34 7.47
N ILE A 181 3.87 7.54 7.00
CA ILE A 181 4.74 7.78 5.82
C ILE A 181 6.01 6.92 5.86
N SER A 182 6.70 6.85 7.01
CA SER A 182 7.94 6.08 7.15
C SER A 182 7.75 4.56 6.99
N SER A 183 6.61 4.02 7.41
CA SER A 183 6.26 2.62 7.21
C SER A 183 5.91 2.33 5.75
N GLN A 184 5.18 3.26 5.11
CA GLN A 184 4.87 3.19 3.68
C GLN A 184 6.16 3.25 2.85
N LYS A 185 7.11 4.14 3.18
CA LYS A 185 8.39 4.26 2.49
C LYS A 185 9.21 2.97 2.52
N LYS A 186 9.38 2.39 3.71
CA LYS A 186 10.07 1.10 3.86
C LYS A 186 9.40 -0.02 3.08
N PHE A 187 8.07 0.01 2.98
CA PHE A 187 7.32 -1.01 2.25
C PHE A 187 7.48 -0.85 0.73
N GLU A 188 7.39 0.39 0.23
CA GLU A 188 7.67 0.74 -1.16
C GLU A 188 9.08 0.31 -1.57
N GLU A 189 10.10 0.69 -0.81
CA GLU A 189 11.50 0.35 -1.09
C GLU A 189 11.74 -1.17 -1.08
N LYS A 190 11.24 -1.87 -0.05
CA LYS A 190 11.45 -3.31 0.10
C LYS A 190 10.76 -4.14 -0.98
N GLN A 191 9.64 -3.65 -1.51
CA GLN A 191 8.87 -4.37 -2.54
C GLN A 191 9.04 -3.76 -3.94
N HIS A 192 9.85 -2.71 -4.09
CA HIS A 192 10.06 -1.99 -5.35
C HIS A 192 8.74 -1.58 -6.00
N LEU A 193 7.87 -0.89 -5.24
CA LEU A 193 6.55 -0.52 -5.72
C LEU A 193 6.64 0.73 -6.63
N PRO A 194 6.21 0.66 -7.90
CA PRO A 194 6.40 1.72 -8.89
C PRO A 194 5.30 2.81 -8.84
N TYR A 195 4.48 2.81 -7.79
CA TYR A 195 3.34 3.69 -7.60
C TYR A 195 3.29 4.20 -6.17
N ASP A 196 2.53 5.27 -5.96
CA ASP A 196 2.47 5.94 -4.67
C ASP A 196 1.62 5.18 -3.64
N LEU A 197 2.08 5.24 -2.39
CA LEU A 197 1.37 4.74 -1.21
C LEU A 197 0.90 5.92 -0.36
N LEU A 198 -0.41 6.09 -0.25
CA LEU A 198 -1.05 7.12 0.54
C LEU A 198 -1.09 6.71 2.02
N SER A 199 -0.66 7.62 2.89
CA SER A 199 -0.72 7.50 4.34
C SER A 199 -1.98 8.20 4.86
N ASP A 200 -2.92 7.45 5.42
CA ASP A 200 -4.16 7.97 6.04
C ASP A 200 -4.29 7.55 7.52
N PRO A 201 -3.45 8.08 8.44
CA PRO A 201 -3.43 7.65 9.84
C PRO A 201 -4.75 7.89 10.57
N LYS A 202 -5.51 8.92 10.15
CA LYS A 202 -6.82 9.27 10.70
C LYS A 202 -7.97 8.48 10.08
N ARG A 203 -7.71 7.69 9.02
CA ARG A 203 -8.72 6.94 8.27
C ARG A 203 -9.85 7.84 7.75
N GLN A 204 -9.50 9.04 7.28
CA GLN A 204 -10.47 9.98 6.71
C GLN A 204 -10.96 9.45 5.36
N LEU A 205 -10.05 9.20 4.42
CA LEU A 205 -10.38 8.61 3.13
C LEU A 205 -10.86 7.16 3.28
N ILE A 206 -10.19 6.37 4.11
CA ILE A 206 -10.59 4.99 4.40
C ILE A 206 -12.02 4.92 4.96
N GLY A 207 -12.41 5.92 5.76
CA GLY A 207 -13.76 6.06 6.32
C GLY A 207 -14.80 6.39 5.25
N LEU A 208 -14.56 7.45 4.47
CA LEU A 208 -15.46 7.83 3.36
C LEU A 208 -15.64 6.69 2.35
N LEU A 209 -14.62 5.88 2.13
CA LEU A 209 -14.67 4.76 1.20
C LEU A 209 -15.32 3.48 1.80
N GLY A 210 -15.74 3.49 3.07
CA GLY A 210 -16.43 2.37 3.70
C GLY A 210 -15.53 1.23 4.19
N ALA A 211 -14.21 1.46 4.31
CA ALA A 211 -13.23 0.41 4.63
C ALA A 211 -12.73 0.41 6.08
N LYS A 212 -13.38 1.13 7.00
CA LYS A 212 -13.08 1.00 8.44
C LYS A 212 -13.51 -0.39 8.93
N LYS A 213 -12.63 -1.08 9.68
CA LYS A 213 -12.97 -2.39 10.26
C LYS A 213 -13.89 -2.26 11.47
N THR A 214 -13.62 -1.26 12.31
CA THR A 214 -14.51 -0.79 13.38
C THR A 214 -14.54 0.74 13.35
N PRO A 215 -15.50 1.40 14.01
CA PRO A 215 -15.54 2.86 14.03
C PRO A 215 -14.24 3.50 14.56
N GLN A 216 -13.57 2.84 15.51
CA GLN A 216 -12.35 3.33 16.14
C GLN A 216 -11.05 2.89 15.45
N SER A 217 -11.02 1.70 14.82
CA SER A 217 -9.74 1.16 14.33
C SER A 217 -9.84 0.11 13.22
N GLY A 218 -8.71 -0.07 12.55
CA GLY A 218 -8.48 -1.07 11.52
C GLY A 218 -9.02 -0.68 10.15
N THR A 219 -8.43 -1.30 9.13
CA THR A 219 -8.80 -1.14 7.73
C THR A 219 -9.13 -2.50 7.16
N VAL A 220 -10.19 -2.60 6.38
CA VAL A 220 -10.59 -3.80 5.64
C VAL A 220 -9.98 -3.72 4.25
N ARG A 221 -9.35 -4.81 3.81
CA ARG A 221 -8.79 -4.90 2.46
C ARG A 221 -9.89 -4.72 1.42
N SER A 222 -9.73 -3.74 0.55
CA SER A 222 -10.76 -3.25 -0.35
C SER A 222 -10.11 -2.58 -1.56
N TYR A 223 -10.87 -2.30 -2.61
CA TYR A 223 -10.43 -1.42 -3.68
C TYR A 223 -11.60 -0.64 -4.28
N TRP A 224 -11.26 0.45 -4.94
CA TRP A 224 -12.20 1.34 -5.63
C TRP A 224 -11.61 1.78 -6.96
N ILE A 225 -12.50 2.03 -7.92
CA ILE A 225 -12.14 2.62 -9.21
C ILE A 225 -13.01 3.84 -9.42
N PHE A 226 -12.35 4.99 -9.60
CA PHE A 226 -12.99 6.21 -10.05
C PHE A 226 -12.76 6.35 -11.55
N VAL A 227 -13.82 6.72 -12.28
CA VAL A 227 -13.79 6.99 -13.71
C VAL A 227 -14.35 8.39 -13.90
N GLU A 228 -13.58 9.25 -14.57
CA GLU A 228 -13.90 10.67 -14.81
C GLU A 228 -14.31 11.40 -13.52
N GLY A 229 -13.58 11.11 -12.44
CA GLY A 229 -13.81 11.70 -11.12
C GLY A 229 -14.97 11.10 -10.32
N LYS A 230 -15.70 10.10 -10.85
CA LYS A 230 -16.84 9.47 -10.17
C LYS A 230 -16.57 8.03 -9.75
N LEU A 231 -17.04 7.64 -8.58
CA LEU A 231 -16.87 6.30 -8.05
C LEU A 231 -17.67 5.30 -8.90
N SER A 232 -16.98 4.46 -9.68
CA SER A 232 -17.61 3.49 -10.58
C SER A 232 -17.58 2.06 -10.01
N ILE A 233 -16.55 1.73 -9.22
CA ILE A 233 -16.44 0.44 -8.53
C ILE A 233 -16.11 0.67 -7.07
N LYS A 234 -16.84 -0.02 -6.19
CA LYS A 234 -16.61 -0.13 -4.75
C LYS A 234 -16.61 -1.61 -4.39
N ARG A 235 -15.47 -2.13 -3.92
CA ARG A 235 -15.33 -3.53 -3.45
C ARG A 235 -14.72 -3.56 -2.06
N ILE A 236 -15.56 -3.91 -1.08
CA ILE A 236 -15.16 -4.02 0.32
C ILE A 236 -14.90 -5.48 0.68
N LYS A 237 -13.89 -5.73 1.53
CA LYS A 237 -13.58 -7.06 2.10
C LYS A 237 -13.26 -8.12 1.05
N VAL A 238 -12.27 -7.82 0.21
CA VAL A 238 -11.74 -8.73 -0.80
C VAL A 238 -10.45 -9.41 -0.36
N SER A 239 -10.10 -10.53 -1.00
CA SER A 239 -8.77 -11.14 -0.86
C SER A 239 -7.72 -10.35 -1.66
N PRO A 240 -6.41 -10.56 -1.40
CA PRO A 240 -5.34 -9.98 -2.21
C PRO A 240 -5.50 -10.29 -3.71
N GLU A 241 -5.78 -11.56 -4.03
CA GLU A 241 -5.84 -12.05 -5.41
C GLU A 241 -7.04 -11.46 -6.16
N ILE A 242 -8.21 -11.42 -5.52
CA ILE A 242 -9.42 -10.82 -6.10
C ILE A 242 -9.20 -9.33 -6.33
N SER A 243 -8.60 -8.63 -5.35
CA SER A 243 -8.32 -7.19 -5.50
C SER A 243 -7.48 -6.90 -6.73
N VAL A 244 -6.47 -7.71 -7.03
CA VAL A 244 -5.57 -7.45 -8.18
C VAL A 244 -6.25 -7.85 -9.49
N ALA A 245 -6.82 -9.06 -9.54
CA ALA A 245 -7.37 -9.62 -10.76
C ALA A 245 -8.59 -8.84 -11.27
N GLU A 246 -9.54 -8.54 -10.39
CA GLU A 246 -10.77 -7.82 -10.77
C GLU A 246 -10.48 -6.34 -11.06
N SER A 247 -9.64 -5.66 -10.27
CA SER A 247 -9.26 -4.27 -10.57
C SER A 247 -8.64 -4.13 -11.96
N LYS A 248 -7.74 -5.05 -12.34
CA LYS A 248 -7.14 -5.03 -13.68
C LYS A 248 -8.19 -5.20 -14.77
N LYS A 249 -9.06 -6.19 -14.62
CA LYS A 249 -10.14 -6.47 -15.59
C LYS A 249 -11.06 -5.27 -15.75
N GLU A 250 -11.50 -4.67 -14.65
CA GLU A 250 -12.40 -3.51 -14.64
C GLU A 250 -11.73 -2.28 -15.26
N VAL A 251 -10.45 -1.99 -14.97
CA VAL A 251 -9.70 -0.90 -15.62
C VAL A 251 -9.65 -1.06 -17.14
N ILE A 252 -9.36 -2.27 -17.62
CA ILE A 252 -9.30 -2.56 -19.07
C ILE A 252 -10.68 -2.37 -19.70
N GLU A 253 -11.74 -2.79 -19.01
CA GLU A 253 -13.12 -2.62 -19.49
C GLU A 253 -13.51 -1.14 -19.58
N PHE A 254 -13.22 -0.34 -18.55
CA PHE A 254 -13.48 1.10 -18.60
C PHE A 254 -12.63 1.81 -19.65
N ALA A 255 -11.37 1.43 -19.81
CA ALA A 255 -10.50 2.00 -20.84
C ALA A 255 -11.06 1.79 -22.26
N LYS A 256 -11.62 0.59 -22.54
CA LYS A 256 -12.28 0.30 -23.81
C LYS A 256 -13.52 1.18 -24.01
N LYS A 257 -14.41 1.24 -23.01
CA LYS A 257 -15.61 2.08 -23.06
C LYS A 257 -15.29 3.56 -23.30
N LEU A 258 -14.24 4.07 -22.65
CA LEU A 258 -13.78 5.46 -22.83
C LEU A 258 -13.12 5.73 -24.20
N SER A 259 -12.69 4.69 -24.92
CA SER A 259 -12.16 4.83 -26.28
C SER A 259 -13.23 4.73 -27.37
N GLU A 260 -14.41 4.22 -27.01
CA GLU A 260 -15.56 4.05 -27.92
C GLU A 260 -16.56 5.22 -27.82
N ALA A 261 -16.47 6.03 -26.76
CA ALA A 261 -17.29 7.23 -26.53
C ALA A 261 -16.65 8.49 -27.12
#